data_AF-A0A9P8UJG3-F1
#
_entry.id   AF-A0A9P8UJG3-F1
#
_cell.length_a   1.000
_cell.length_b   1.000
_cell.length_c   1.000
_cell.angle_alpha   90.00
_cell.angle_beta   90.00
_cell.angle_gamma   90.00
#
_symmetry.space_group_name_H-M   'P 1'
#
loop_
_entity.id
_entity.type
_entity.pdbx_description
1 polymer ?
#
loop_
_entity_poly.entity_id
_entity_poly.type
_entity_poly.pdbx_seq_one_letter_code
_entity_poly.pdbx_strand_id
1 'polypeptide(L)'
;MKSHVSVRKDLFSSVLTVAKISAPAFFADGLNHDRNGETTDGTDELICEMYLGERGFEACRRSDFQQRIFSVLPDGCVKFSKNLLSVKDNPRDENILLEFEVAQWSRQMSPNTFSCVVIGCDGINSKMRSITFGPQTSRPAYSHKFAYRGLIDADDARRVVGVDKANGRFIYMGADAHVLTCPVAGGRMVNVVAFVTDSSPWVEE
;
A
#
# COMPACT_ATOMS: atom_id res chain seq x y z
N MET A 1 22.58 2.25 -1.19
CA MET A 1 22.74 3.08 0.04
C MET A 1 21.37 3.13 0.72
N LYS A 2 21.15 2.35 1.79
CA LYS A 2 19.84 2.26 2.45
C LYS A 2 19.65 3.51 3.32
N SER A 3 18.85 4.46 2.86
CA SER A 3 18.47 5.63 3.66
C SER A 3 17.41 5.20 4.69
N HIS A 4 17.87 4.83 5.88
CA HIS A 4 17.04 4.90 7.08
C HIS A 4 16.73 6.38 7.33
N VAL A 5 15.57 6.84 6.85
CA VAL A 5 15.02 8.12 7.26
C VAL A 5 14.45 7.92 8.66
N SER A 6 15.24 8.29 9.66
CA SER A 6 14.76 8.50 11.02
C SER A 6 13.66 9.57 10.96
N VAL A 7 12.40 9.15 11.06
CA VAL A 7 11.25 10.04 11.09
C VAL A 7 11.31 10.84 12.39
N ARG A 8 11.81 12.08 12.30
CA ARG A 8 11.81 13.04 13.41
C ARG A 8 10.36 13.36 13.79
N LYS A 9 10.15 13.66 15.08
CA LYS A 9 8.88 14.12 15.68
C LYS A 9 8.18 15.23 14.88
N ASP A 10 8.96 15.95 14.08
CA ASP A 10 8.60 17.03 13.18
C ASP A 10 7.65 16.57 12.05
N LEU A 11 7.70 15.30 11.62
CA LEU A 11 6.98 14.82 10.43
C LEU A 11 5.46 14.91 10.58
N PHE A 12 4.90 14.67 11.76
CA PHE A 12 3.43 14.66 11.90
C PHE A 12 2.85 16.05 11.97
N SER A 13 3.52 16.97 12.70
CA SER A 13 3.21 18.39 12.59
C SER A 13 3.38 18.82 11.15
N SER A 14 4.49 18.49 10.48
CA SER A 14 4.70 18.82 9.07
C SER A 14 3.69 18.17 8.12
N VAL A 15 3.15 16.98 8.39
CA VAL A 15 2.16 16.29 7.54
C VAL A 15 0.77 16.89 7.70
N LEU A 16 0.35 17.15 8.94
CA LEU A 16 -0.88 17.91 9.21
C LEU A 16 -0.75 19.35 8.73
N THR A 17 0.44 19.94 8.87
CA THR A 17 0.77 21.26 8.34
C THR A 17 0.82 21.25 6.81
N VAL A 18 1.29 20.21 6.13
CA VAL A 18 1.22 20.11 4.66
C VAL A 18 -0.24 20.05 4.22
N ALA A 19 -1.07 19.24 4.90
CA ALA A 19 -2.50 19.17 4.61
C ALA A 19 -3.25 20.48 4.95
N LYS A 20 -2.84 21.21 6.00
CA LYS A 20 -3.40 22.52 6.38
C LYS A 20 -2.87 23.68 5.53
N ILE A 21 -1.61 23.61 5.04
CA ILE A 21 -0.97 24.64 4.19
C ILE A 21 -1.49 24.54 2.76
N SER A 22 -1.72 23.34 2.24
CA SER A 22 -2.24 23.18 0.87
C SER A 22 -3.69 23.64 0.74
N ALA A 23 -4.45 23.69 1.84
CA ALA A 23 -5.87 24.03 1.84
C ALA A 23 -6.33 24.69 3.15
N PRO A 24 -5.97 25.95 3.43
CA PRO A 24 -6.37 26.63 4.67
C PRO A 24 -7.89 26.84 4.81
N ALA A 25 -8.66 26.71 3.72
CA ALA A 25 -10.10 26.94 3.70
C ALA A 25 -10.96 25.68 3.87
N PHE A 26 -10.42 24.47 3.70
CA PHE A 26 -11.18 23.22 3.76
C PHE A 26 -10.27 22.07 4.20
N PHE A 27 -10.01 21.99 5.51
CA PHE A 27 -9.44 20.80 6.14
C PHE A 27 -10.48 20.27 7.12
N ALA A 28 -10.90 19.02 6.95
CA ALA A 28 -11.87 18.37 7.82
C ALA A 28 -11.18 17.25 8.59
N ASP A 29 -11.23 17.34 9.91
CA ASP A 29 -10.42 16.50 10.80
C ASP A 29 -11.20 15.39 11.52
N GLY A 30 -12.52 15.41 11.40
CA GLY A 30 -13.40 14.27 11.65
C GLY A 30 -13.84 14.04 13.09
N LEU A 31 -13.67 14.98 14.03
CA LEU A 31 -14.16 14.81 15.41
C LEU A 31 -14.44 16.17 16.09
N ASN A 32 -15.71 16.39 16.45
CA ASN A 32 -16.33 17.65 16.90
C ASN A 32 -16.05 18.09 18.36
N HIS A 33 -14.99 17.63 19.03
CA HIS A 33 -14.75 17.99 20.42
C HIS A 33 -13.32 18.45 20.65
N ASP A 34 -13.17 19.72 21.06
CA ASP A 34 -11.99 20.15 21.79
C ASP A 34 -11.96 19.48 23.18
N ARG A 35 -10.87 19.64 23.93
CA ARG A 35 -10.72 19.06 25.28
C ARG A 35 -11.80 19.51 26.29
N ASN A 36 -12.63 20.49 25.95
CA ASN A 36 -13.64 21.12 26.81
C ASN A 36 -15.09 20.97 26.29
N GLY A 37 -15.30 20.33 25.13
CA GLY A 37 -16.63 20.15 24.54
C GLY A 37 -17.18 21.37 23.78
N GLU A 38 -16.36 22.37 23.48
CA GLU A 38 -16.76 23.52 22.67
C GLU A 38 -16.47 23.27 21.18
N THR A 39 -17.45 23.59 20.32
CA THR A 39 -17.33 23.52 18.86
C THR A 39 -16.40 24.62 18.35
N THR A 40 -15.31 24.21 17.70
CA THR A 40 -14.34 25.07 17.01
C THR A 40 -14.85 25.52 15.64
N ASP A 41 -14.11 26.44 15.02
CA ASP A 41 -14.38 27.31 13.86
C ASP A 41 -14.74 26.65 12.50
N GLY A 42 -15.27 25.43 12.49
CA GLY A 42 -15.74 24.73 11.28
C GLY A 42 -14.69 23.84 10.61
N THR A 43 -13.47 23.75 11.16
CA THR A 43 -12.39 22.87 10.67
C THR A 43 -12.47 21.41 11.15
N ASP A 44 -13.42 21.12 12.05
CA ASP A 44 -13.55 19.82 12.72
C ASP A 44 -14.79 19.01 12.28
N GLU A 45 -15.44 19.43 11.18
CA GLU A 45 -16.68 18.80 10.68
C GLU A 45 -16.46 17.32 10.31
N LEU A 46 -17.23 16.43 10.94
CA LEU A 46 -17.34 15.03 10.53
C LEU A 46 -18.08 14.94 9.19
N ILE A 47 -17.34 14.75 8.11
CA ILE A 47 -17.93 14.60 6.77
C ILE A 47 -18.74 13.30 6.65
N CYS A 48 -18.19 12.19 7.13
CA CYS A 48 -18.80 10.87 7.01
C CYS A 48 -18.25 9.90 8.06
N GLU A 49 -19.15 9.11 8.64
CA GLU A 49 -18.81 7.94 9.45
C GLU A 49 -19.30 6.68 8.74
N MET A 50 -18.42 5.70 8.59
CA MET A 50 -18.74 4.44 7.94
C MET A 50 -18.70 3.31 8.95
N TYR A 51 -19.88 2.80 9.31
CA TYR A 51 -19.97 1.57 10.07
C TYR A 51 -19.63 0.37 9.18
N LEU A 52 -18.60 -0.37 9.56
CA LEU A 52 -18.11 -1.53 8.82
C LEU A 52 -18.77 -2.84 9.28
N GLY A 53 -19.75 -2.84 10.19
CA GLY A 53 -20.25 -4.10 10.77
C GLY A 53 -19.30 -4.69 11.82
N GLU A 54 -19.76 -5.70 12.57
CA GLU A 54 -19.00 -6.36 13.64
C GLU A 54 -17.63 -6.89 13.18
N ARG A 55 -17.55 -7.34 11.93
CA ARG A 55 -16.33 -7.85 11.27
C ARG A 55 -16.19 -7.43 9.81
N GLY A 56 -16.86 -6.38 9.33
CA GLY A 56 -16.74 -6.05 7.90
C GLY A 56 -15.43 -5.38 7.52
N PHE A 57 -14.45 -5.32 8.43
CA PHE A 57 -13.06 -5.12 8.06
C PHE A 57 -12.10 -5.93 8.94
N GLU A 58 -11.30 -6.77 8.28
CA GLU A 58 -10.22 -7.55 8.89
C GLU A 58 -8.89 -7.20 8.22
N ALA A 59 -7.95 -6.68 8.99
CA ALA A 59 -6.62 -6.35 8.52
C ALA A 59 -5.57 -7.29 9.07
N CYS A 60 -4.53 -7.51 8.28
CA CYS A 60 -3.34 -8.25 8.66
C CYS A 60 -2.09 -7.57 8.09
N ARG A 61 -0.93 -7.92 8.64
CA ARG A 61 0.35 -7.57 8.01
C ARG A 61 0.53 -8.48 6.80
N ARG A 62 0.69 -7.89 5.61
CA ARG A 62 0.80 -8.62 4.33
C ARG A 62 1.82 -9.76 4.39
N SER A 63 3.02 -9.49 4.91
CA SER A 63 4.08 -10.50 5.00
C SER A 63 3.69 -11.68 5.89
N ASP A 64 3.01 -11.44 7.02
CA ASP A 64 2.61 -12.51 7.94
C ASP A 64 1.51 -13.36 7.33
N PHE A 65 0.56 -12.72 6.65
CA PHE A 65 -0.50 -13.42 5.95
C PHE A 65 0.06 -14.28 4.81
N GLN A 66 0.98 -13.74 4.02
CA GLN A 66 1.67 -14.49 2.96
C GLN A 66 2.48 -15.66 3.53
N GLN A 67 3.24 -15.46 4.62
CA GLN A 67 3.96 -16.54 5.30
C GLN A 67 3.00 -17.63 5.80
N ARG A 68 1.85 -17.23 6.34
CA ARG A 68 0.84 -18.19 6.81
C ARG A 68 0.26 -19.00 5.66
N ILE A 69 -0.04 -18.37 4.52
CA ILE A 69 -0.46 -19.08 3.30
C ILE A 69 0.62 -20.08 2.87
N PHE A 70 1.89 -19.68 2.82
CA PHE A 70 2.97 -20.60 2.45
C PHE A 70 3.09 -21.79 3.40
N SER A 71 2.84 -21.59 4.70
CA SER A 71 2.93 -22.67 5.70
C SER A 71 1.86 -23.76 5.57
N VAL A 72 0.77 -23.51 4.82
CA VAL A 72 -0.32 -24.48 4.64
C VAL A 72 -0.35 -25.10 3.24
N LEU A 73 0.48 -24.62 2.32
CA LEU A 73 0.60 -25.21 0.99
C LEU A 73 1.38 -26.53 1.07
N PRO A 74 1.04 -27.54 0.24
CA PRO A 74 1.83 -28.76 0.15
C PRO A 74 3.27 -28.49 -0.29
N ASP A 75 4.18 -29.35 0.16
CA ASP A 75 5.58 -29.26 -0.21
C ASP A 75 5.78 -29.30 -1.72
N GLY A 76 6.66 -28.45 -2.21
CA GLY A 76 7.01 -28.39 -3.63
C GLY A 76 6.03 -27.64 -4.53
N CYS A 77 4.87 -27.19 -4.02
CA CYS A 77 3.92 -26.37 -4.80
C CYS A 77 4.51 -25.02 -5.23
N VAL A 78 5.40 -24.44 -4.44
CA VAL A 78 6.03 -23.14 -4.73
C VAL A 78 7.48 -23.33 -5.16
N LYS A 79 7.85 -22.80 -6.32
CA LYS A 79 9.22 -22.78 -6.84
C LYS A 79 9.68 -21.32 -6.95
N PHE A 80 10.52 -20.88 -6.02
CA PHE A 80 11.10 -19.54 -6.03
C PHE A 80 12.25 -19.42 -7.05
N SER A 81 12.79 -18.20 -7.19
CA SER A 81 13.90 -17.89 -8.11
C SER A 81 13.61 -18.21 -9.58
N LYS A 82 12.34 -18.08 -9.98
CA LYS A 82 11.86 -18.25 -11.35
C LYS A 82 11.15 -16.97 -11.80
N ASN A 83 11.82 -16.15 -12.60
CA ASN A 83 11.20 -14.98 -13.23
C ASN A 83 10.75 -15.36 -14.64
N LEU A 84 9.46 -15.25 -14.94
CA LEU A 84 8.92 -15.64 -16.24
C LEU A 84 9.49 -14.75 -17.35
N LEU A 85 10.03 -15.36 -18.40
CA LEU A 85 10.55 -14.69 -19.58
C LEU A 85 9.59 -14.75 -20.76
N SER A 86 9.01 -15.92 -21.01
CA SER A 86 8.15 -16.14 -22.16
C SER A 86 7.15 -17.28 -21.92
N VAL A 87 6.08 -17.24 -22.69
CA VAL A 87 5.05 -18.27 -22.77
C VAL A 87 4.88 -18.59 -24.24
N LYS A 88 5.02 -19.86 -24.62
CA LYS A 88 4.94 -20.31 -26.01
C LYS A 88 3.99 -21.49 -26.11
N ASP A 89 3.03 -21.42 -27.02
CA ASP A 89 2.24 -22.58 -27.38
C ASP A 89 3.15 -23.63 -28.03
N ASN A 90 3.05 -24.88 -27.61
CA ASN A 90 3.74 -25.97 -28.29
C ASN A 90 2.83 -26.47 -29.42
N PRO A 91 3.20 -26.30 -30.70
CA PRO A 91 2.35 -26.74 -31.80
C PRO A 91 2.25 -28.28 -31.93
N ARG A 92 3.06 -29.05 -31.19
CA ARG A 92 3.07 -30.52 -31.25
C ARG A 92 2.30 -31.20 -30.12
N ASP A 93 1.95 -30.46 -29.08
CA ASP A 93 1.40 -31.00 -27.83
C ASP A 93 0.52 -29.92 -27.20
N GLU A 94 -0.64 -30.25 -26.61
CA GLU A 94 -1.58 -29.26 -26.03
C GLU A 94 -1.02 -28.50 -24.79
N ASN A 95 0.29 -28.60 -24.57
CA ASN A 95 1.02 -28.05 -23.45
C ASN A 95 1.68 -26.71 -23.81
N ILE A 96 1.58 -25.76 -22.89
CA ILE A 96 2.20 -24.44 -22.95
C ILE A 96 3.60 -24.52 -22.35
N LEU A 97 4.61 -24.07 -23.11
CA LEU A 97 5.98 -23.94 -22.63
C LEU A 97 6.16 -22.60 -21.89
N LEU A 98 6.63 -22.70 -20.66
CA LEU A 98 7.05 -21.58 -19.81
C LEU A 98 8.57 -21.53 -19.73
N GLU A 99 9.15 -20.41 -20.14
CA GLU A 99 10.59 -20.15 -20.01
C GLU A 99 10.83 -19.16 -18.87
N PHE A 100 11.76 -19.49 -17.98
CA PHE A 100 12.11 -18.69 -16.82
C PHE A 100 13.58 -18.30 -16.86
N GLU A 101 13.86 -17.09 -16.38
CA GLU A 101 15.19 -16.71 -15.97
C GLU A 101 15.51 -17.45 -14.66
N VAL A 102 16.65 -18.14 -14.66
CA VAL A 102 17.14 -18.90 -13.52
C VAL A 102 18.40 -18.21 -13.00
N ALA A 103 18.43 -17.89 -11.71
CA ALA A 103 19.59 -17.27 -11.10
C ALA A 103 20.83 -18.19 -11.25
N GLN A 104 21.99 -17.61 -11.60
CA GLN A 104 23.22 -18.39 -11.84
C GLN A 104 23.63 -19.33 -10.69
N TRP A 105 23.26 -18.98 -9.45
CA TRP A 105 23.56 -19.79 -8.27
C TRP A 105 22.64 -21.02 -8.11
N SER A 106 21.50 -21.10 -8.81
CA SER A 106 20.57 -22.23 -8.75
C SER A 106 20.78 -23.21 -9.90
N ARG A 107 21.99 -23.79 -10.00
CA ARG A 107 22.44 -24.71 -11.07
C ARG A 107 21.60 -26.00 -11.24
N GLN A 108 20.68 -26.29 -10.32
CA GLN A 108 19.81 -27.48 -10.35
C GLN A 108 18.39 -27.21 -10.88
N MET A 109 18.04 -25.98 -11.25
CA MET A 109 16.69 -25.67 -11.74
C MET A 109 16.62 -25.68 -13.27
N SER A 110 15.66 -26.44 -13.80
CA SER A 110 15.30 -26.34 -15.22
C SER A 110 14.72 -24.95 -15.52
N PRO A 111 15.22 -24.26 -16.57
CA PRO A 111 14.67 -22.98 -17.01
C PRO A 111 13.30 -23.13 -17.64
N ASN A 112 12.92 -24.34 -18.04
CA ASN A 112 11.71 -24.61 -18.80
C ASN A 112 10.74 -25.50 -18.00
N THR A 113 9.45 -25.24 -18.16
CA THR A 113 8.36 -26.04 -17.58
C THR A 113 7.18 -26.06 -18.55
N PHE A 114 6.41 -27.14 -18.53
CA PHE A 114 5.21 -27.29 -19.35
C PHE A 114 3.97 -27.27 -18.46
N SER A 115 2.89 -26.67 -18.95
CA SER A 115 1.58 -26.66 -18.27
C SER A 115 0.45 -26.64 -19.29
N CYS A 116 -0.71 -27.22 -18.96
CA CYS A 116 -1.92 -27.08 -19.79
C CYS A 116 -2.60 -25.72 -19.63
N VAL A 117 -2.45 -25.08 -18.46
CA VAL A 117 -3.07 -23.78 -18.14
C VAL A 117 -2.06 -22.90 -17.40
N VAL A 118 -2.08 -21.60 -17.70
CA VAL A 118 -1.22 -20.60 -17.08
C VAL A 118 -2.08 -19.47 -16.54
N ILE A 119 -1.93 -19.16 -15.24
CA ILE A 119 -2.64 -18.06 -14.57
C ILE A 119 -1.61 -17.00 -14.15
N GLY A 120 -1.76 -15.78 -14.65
CA GLY A 120 -0.89 -14.65 -14.32
C GLY A 120 -1.26 -13.97 -13.00
N CYS A 121 -0.56 -14.33 -11.92
CA CYS A 121 -0.67 -13.69 -10.60
C CYS A 121 0.58 -12.86 -10.25
N ASP A 122 1.19 -12.21 -11.24
CA ASP A 122 2.53 -11.60 -11.22
C ASP A 122 2.53 -10.08 -10.99
N GLY A 123 1.41 -9.53 -10.51
CA GLY A 123 1.34 -8.18 -9.93
C GLY A 123 1.25 -7.02 -10.93
N ILE A 124 1.53 -5.81 -10.43
CA ILE A 124 1.30 -4.56 -11.19
C ILE A 124 2.20 -4.43 -12.42
N ASN A 125 3.38 -5.05 -12.42
CA ASN A 125 4.30 -5.10 -13.57
C ASN A 125 4.26 -6.47 -14.26
N SER A 126 3.05 -7.02 -14.42
CA SER A 126 2.81 -8.36 -14.96
C SER A 126 3.46 -8.57 -16.34
N LYS A 127 4.31 -9.60 -16.41
CA LYS A 127 4.85 -10.13 -17.66
C LYS A 127 3.77 -10.84 -18.46
N MET A 128 2.87 -11.57 -17.79
CA MET A 128 1.74 -12.23 -18.45
C MET A 128 0.87 -11.23 -19.20
N ARG A 129 0.53 -10.10 -18.58
CA ARG A 129 -0.24 -9.03 -19.23
C ARG A 129 0.47 -8.49 -20.47
N SER A 130 1.79 -8.31 -20.41
CA SER A 130 2.60 -7.90 -21.56
C SER A 130 2.64 -8.95 -22.67
N ILE A 131 2.60 -10.24 -22.34
CA ILE A 131 2.59 -11.33 -23.33
C ILE A 131 1.22 -11.39 -24.02
N THR A 132 0.13 -11.26 -23.26
CA THR A 132 -1.24 -11.37 -23.77
C THR A 132 -1.66 -10.18 -24.62
N PHE A 133 -1.35 -8.95 -24.19
CA PHE A 133 -1.86 -7.72 -24.84
C PHE A 133 -0.79 -6.90 -25.57
N GLY A 134 0.47 -7.33 -25.49
CA GLY A 134 1.62 -6.59 -25.98
C GLY A 134 2.21 -5.63 -24.93
N PRO A 135 3.49 -5.22 -25.09
CA PRO A 135 4.22 -4.47 -24.08
C PRO A 135 3.67 -3.05 -23.85
N GLN A 136 3.16 -2.39 -24.90
CA GLN A 136 2.73 -0.98 -24.82
C GLN A 136 1.44 -0.77 -24.02
N THR A 137 0.50 -1.71 -24.11
CA THR A 137 -0.81 -1.66 -23.43
C THR A 137 -0.75 -2.20 -22.01
N SER A 138 0.39 -2.77 -21.61
CA SER A 138 0.51 -3.52 -20.36
C SER A 138 1.11 -2.73 -19.20
N ARG A 139 1.66 -1.53 -19.43
CA ARG A 139 2.36 -0.78 -18.38
C ARG A 139 1.38 -0.04 -17.46
N PRO A 140 1.61 -0.04 -16.13
CA PRO A 140 0.86 0.84 -15.24
C PRO A 140 1.19 2.30 -15.54
N ALA A 141 0.24 3.19 -15.25
CA ALA A 141 0.41 4.63 -15.36
C ALA A 141 0.41 5.27 -13.97
N TYR A 142 1.14 6.37 -13.84
CA TYR A 142 1.11 7.16 -12.61
C TYR A 142 -0.25 7.82 -12.44
N SER A 143 -0.83 7.72 -11.24
CA SER A 143 -2.16 8.25 -10.95
C SER A 143 -2.15 9.75 -10.62
N HIS A 144 -1.04 10.46 -10.81
CA HIS A 144 -0.87 11.85 -10.36
C HIS A 144 -1.12 12.02 -8.86
N LYS A 145 -0.80 10.98 -8.09
CA LYS A 145 -0.86 10.95 -6.63
C LYS A 145 0.27 10.12 -6.07
N PHE A 146 0.94 10.64 -5.06
CA PHE A 146 1.95 9.91 -4.31
C PHE A 146 1.67 10.00 -2.81
N ALA A 147 2.35 9.18 -2.03
CA ALA A 147 2.09 9.10 -0.60
C ALA A 147 3.36 9.09 0.25
N TYR A 148 3.42 9.97 1.25
CA TYR A 148 4.36 9.87 2.35
C TYR A 148 3.84 8.85 3.36
N ARG A 149 4.74 8.02 3.89
CA ARG A 149 4.39 6.97 4.85
C ARG A 149 5.30 7.06 6.07
N GLY A 150 4.71 6.90 7.24
CA GLY A 150 5.42 6.95 8.50
C GLY A 150 4.73 6.18 9.60
N LEU A 151 5.50 5.89 10.65
CA LEU A 151 5.00 5.38 11.92
C LEU A 151 5.34 6.39 13.00
N ILE A 152 4.40 6.61 13.91
CA ILE A 152 4.56 7.54 15.03
C ILE A 152 4.24 6.77 16.31
N ASP A 153 4.96 7.09 17.39
CA ASP A 153 4.63 6.58 18.71
C ASP A 153 3.22 7.04 19.15
N ALA A 154 2.45 6.14 19.78
CA ALA A 154 1.08 6.46 20.15
C ALA A 154 0.98 7.60 21.17
N ASP A 155 1.93 7.78 22.09
CA ASP A 155 1.92 8.90 23.03
C ASP A 155 2.16 10.22 22.31
N ASP A 156 3.08 10.23 21.35
CA ASP A 156 3.35 11.39 20.51
C ASP A 156 2.11 11.75 19.68
N ALA A 157 1.42 10.76 19.09
CA ALA A 157 0.18 10.99 18.34
C ALA A 157 -0.94 11.53 19.25
N ARG A 158 -1.15 10.94 20.43
CA ARG A 158 -2.16 11.37 21.41
C ARG A 158 -1.95 12.81 21.88
N ARG A 159 -0.69 13.26 22.01
CA ARG A 159 -0.38 14.65 22.36
C ARG A 159 -0.78 15.64 21.26
N VAL A 160 -0.79 15.21 19.99
CA VAL A 160 -1.09 16.10 18.85
C VAL A 160 -2.57 16.07 18.47
N VAL A 161 -3.17 14.88 18.30
CA VAL A 161 -4.57 14.74 17.82
C VAL A 161 -5.57 14.37 18.91
N GLY A 162 -5.11 14.13 20.14
CA GLY A 162 -5.97 13.63 21.21
C GLY A 162 -6.11 12.10 21.19
N VAL A 163 -6.72 11.58 22.25
CA VAL A 163 -6.79 10.14 22.51
C VAL A 163 -7.69 9.42 21.50
N ASP A 164 -8.85 10.00 21.20
CA ASP A 164 -9.85 9.37 20.34
C ASP A 164 -9.34 9.23 18.90
N LYS A 165 -8.77 10.31 18.34
CA LYS A 165 -8.18 10.32 16.99
C LYS A 165 -7.00 9.36 16.86
N ALA A 166 -6.12 9.29 17.86
CA ALA A 166 -4.94 8.42 17.83
C ALA A 166 -5.29 6.92 17.97
N ASN A 167 -6.37 6.60 18.70
CA ASN A 167 -6.81 5.22 18.92
C ASN A 167 -7.80 4.72 17.86
N GLY A 168 -8.38 5.63 17.06
CA GLY A 168 -9.30 5.29 15.99
C GLY A 168 -8.64 5.28 14.60
N ARG A 169 -9.47 5.12 13.57
CA ARG A 169 -9.04 5.21 12.17
C ARG A 169 -9.68 6.43 11.54
N PHE A 170 -8.86 7.37 11.10
CA PHE A 170 -9.33 8.64 10.59
C PHE A 170 -8.75 8.92 9.21
N ILE A 171 -9.59 9.51 8.37
CA ILE A 171 -9.17 10.12 7.11
C ILE A 171 -9.42 11.61 7.23
N TYR A 172 -8.33 12.37 7.24
CA TYR A 172 -8.34 13.83 7.24
C TYR A 172 -8.38 14.29 5.79
N MET A 173 -9.37 15.10 5.44
CA MET A 173 -9.63 15.50 4.05
C MET A 173 -9.21 16.94 3.84
N GLY A 174 -8.55 17.21 2.71
CA GLY A 174 -8.23 18.57 2.26
C GLY A 174 -8.26 18.67 0.73
N ALA A 175 -8.20 19.89 0.20
CA ALA A 175 -8.04 20.09 -1.24
C ALA A 175 -6.67 19.53 -1.67
N ASP A 176 -6.70 18.65 -2.68
CA ASP A 176 -5.52 18.00 -3.28
C ASP A 176 -4.62 17.18 -2.33
N ALA A 177 -5.05 16.95 -1.09
CA ALA A 177 -4.34 16.10 -0.15
C ALA A 177 -5.30 15.45 0.85
N HIS A 178 -4.96 14.26 1.32
CA HIS A 178 -5.65 13.65 2.45
C HIS A 178 -4.69 12.77 3.25
N VAL A 179 -5.00 12.57 4.54
CA VAL A 179 -4.16 11.78 5.44
C VAL A 179 -5.00 10.65 6.02
N LEU A 180 -4.50 9.42 5.93
CA LEU A 180 -5.06 8.27 6.63
C LEU A 180 -4.22 7.96 7.86
N THR A 181 -4.87 7.77 8.99
CA THR A 181 -4.23 7.28 10.22
C THR A 181 -4.94 6.04 10.76
N CYS A 182 -4.16 5.12 11.32
CA CYS A 182 -4.70 3.97 12.04
C CYS A 182 -3.71 3.44 13.08
N PRO A 183 -4.18 2.96 14.25
CA PRO A 183 -3.33 2.30 15.22
C PRO A 183 -2.84 0.96 14.67
N VAL A 184 -1.58 0.67 14.95
CA VAL A 184 -0.91 -0.59 14.61
C VAL A 184 -0.09 -1.08 15.81
N ALA A 185 0.48 -2.29 15.70
CA ALA A 185 1.32 -2.89 16.74
C ALA A 185 0.66 -2.94 18.13
N GLY A 186 -0.64 -3.23 18.18
CA GLY A 186 -1.44 -3.26 19.41
C GLY A 186 -1.74 -1.88 20.00
N GLY A 187 -1.76 -0.83 19.16
CA GLY A 187 -2.03 0.54 19.60
C GLY A 187 -0.80 1.29 20.12
N ARG A 188 0.40 0.71 20.02
CA ARG A 188 1.65 1.37 20.44
C ARG A 188 2.19 2.35 19.41
N MET A 189 1.78 2.21 18.15
CA MET A 189 2.18 3.07 17.05
C MET A 189 0.96 3.47 16.23
N VAL A 190 1.02 4.63 15.59
CA VAL A 190 0.05 5.09 14.61
C VAL A 190 0.71 5.07 13.23
N ASN A 191 0.12 4.32 12.30
CA ASN A 191 0.50 4.36 10.90
C ASN A 191 -0.13 5.59 10.24
N VAL A 192 0.68 6.35 9.51
CA VAL A 192 0.27 7.57 8.80
C VAL A 192 0.59 7.42 7.32
N VAL A 193 -0.39 7.73 6.48
CA VAL A 193 -0.23 7.80 5.03
C VAL A 193 -0.80 9.13 4.56
N ALA A 194 0.06 10.03 4.09
CA ALA A 194 -0.34 11.33 3.56
C ALA A 194 -0.26 11.30 2.05
N PHE A 195 -1.41 11.40 1.40
CA PHE A 195 -1.56 11.39 -0.05
C PHE A 195 -1.60 12.81 -0.57
N VAL A 196 -0.88 13.07 -1.67
CA VAL A 196 -0.78 14.40 -2.30
C VAL A 196 -1.04 14.25 -3.79
N THR A 197 -1.88 15.14 -4.35
CA THR A 197 -2.05 15.29 -5.80
C THR A 197 -0.81 15.96 -6.39
N ASP A 198 -0.33 15.40 -7.49
CA ASP A 198 0.83 15.89 -8.21
C ASP A 198 0.49 16.07 -9.69
N SER A 199 0.45 17.31 -10.14
CA SER A 199 0.17 17.65 -11.55
C SER A 199 1.35 17.32 -12.47
N SER A 200 2.54 17.07 -11.91
CA SER A 200 3.72 16.70 -12.69
C SER A 200 3.66 15.23 -13.11
N PRO A 201 4.33 14.85 -14.22
CA PRO A 201 4.56 13.44 -14.53
C PRO A 201 5.51 12.84 -13.49
N TRP A 202 5.39 11.52 -13.29
CA TRP A 202 6.37 10.80 -12.47
C TRP A 202 7.74 10.83 -13.15
N VAL A 203 8.76 11.28 -12.42
CA VAL A 203 10.14 11.20 -12.87
C VAL A 203 10.65 9.80 -12.54
N GLU A 204 11.00 9.01 -13.57
CA GLU A 204 11.67 7.73 -13.35
C GLU A 204 13.07 7.99 -12.76
N GLU A 205 13.36 7.39 -11.60
CA GLU A 205 14.70 7.38 -10.96
C GLU A 205 15.63 6.33 -11.58
#